data_AF-A0A7Y3IBA8-F1
#
_entry.id   AF-A0A7Y3IBA8-F1
#
_cell.length_a   1.000
_cell.length_b   1.000
_cell.length_c   1.000
_cell.angle_alpha   90.00
_cell.angle_beta   90.00
_cell.angle_gamma   90.00
#
_symmetry.space_group_name_H-M   'P 1'
#
loop_
_entity.id
_entity.type
_entity.pdbx_description
1 polymer ?
#
loop_
_entity_poly.entity_id
_entity_poly.type
_entity_poly.pdbx_seq_one_letter_code
_entity_poly.pdbx_strand_id
1 'polypeptide(L)'
;MTRAYRLFSPGALALPAVVLLLSGCAPSGDVPPQEQEQGEEQEQAPLQPTGYQFRLDSERSDPAEFIVTQDSLGLRIRTGPAGIAWRPEDTTPTGSFYAGATFVQYEAPVGYREAYGVFVGGVDLDQEDQEYLYLLVRPTGDYLIKR
;
A
#
# COMPACT_ATOMS: atom_id res chain seq x y z
N MET A 1 0.85 28.63 -0.59
CA MET A 1 1.17 27.19 -0.53
C MET A 1 0.37 26.52 -1.63
N THR A 2 1.01 26.24 -2.76
CA THR A 2 0.36 25.87 -4.01
C THR A 2 0.95 24.55 -4.49
N ARG A 3 0.09 23.53 -4.64
CA ARG A 3 0.41 22.20 -5.19
C ARG A 3 0.65 22.35 -6.70
N ALA A 4 1.65 21.67 -7.26
CA ALA A 4 1.81 21.48 -8.71
C ALA A 4 2.36 20.08 -9.02
N TYR A 5 1.84 19.50 -10.09
CA TYR A 5 1.79 18.08 -10.43
C TYR A 5 3.02 17.55 -11.19
N ARG A 6 3.18 16.21 -11.19
CA ARG A 6 4.11 15.44 -12.04
C ARG A 6 3.75 15.60 -13.53
N LEU A 7 4.76 15.81 -14.38
CA LEU A 7 4.72 15.43 -15.80
C LEU A 7 5.44 14.08 -15.94
N PHE A 8 4.70 13.04 -16.32
CA PHE A 8 5.26 11.85 -16.95
C PHE A 8 4.88 11.90 -18.44
N SER A 9 5.90 11.87 -19.29
CA SER A 9 5.82 11.92 -20.74
C SER A 9 5.82 10.49 -21.29
N PRO A 10 4.81 10.05 -22.05
CA PRO A 10 4.96 8.85 -22.85
C PRO A 10 5.51 9.22 -24.24
N GLY A 11 6.66 8.64 -24.55
CA GLY A 11 7.31 8.73 -25.85
C GLY A 11 6.43 8.16 -26.96
N ALA A 12 6.46 8.86 -28.09
CA ALA A 12 5.86 8.46 -29.34
C ALA A 12 6.58 7.23 -29.91
N LEU A 13 5.79 6.25 -30.38
CA LEU A 13 6.18 5.37 -31.47
C LEU A 13 4.95 5.12 -32.32
N ALA A 14 4.88 5.89 -33.40
CA ALA A 14 3.88 5.82 -34.44
C ALA A 14 4.24 4.72 -35.45
N LEU A 15 3.24 3.96 -35.89
CA LEU A 15 3.18 3.37 -37.23
C LEU A 15 1.73 3.54 -37.75
N PRO A 16 1.53 3.94 -39.01
CA PRO A 16 0.29 4.54 -39.47
C PRO A 16 -0.72 3.48 -39.93
N ALA A 17 -1.94 3.55 -39.40
CA ALA A 17 -3.10 2.98 -40.08
C ALA A 17 -3.51 3.94 -41.21
N VAL A 18 -3.41 3.48 -42.45
CA VAL A 18 -3.94 4.14 -43.64
C VAL A 18 -5.47 4.18 -43.49
N VAL A 19 -6.02 5.36 -43.20
CA VAL A 19 -7.46 5.59 -43.20
C VAL A 19 -7.84 6.20 -44.56
N LEU A 20 -8.62 5.43 -45.32
CA LEU A 20 -9.28 5.87 -46.54
C LEU A 20 -10.25 7.03 -46.24
N LEU A 21 -10.00 8.18 -46.86
CA LEU A 21 -10.88 9.35 -46.85
C LEU A 21 -12.15 9.05 -47.66
N LEU A 22 -13.30 9.01 -46.99
CA LEU A 22 -14.60 9.25 -47.61
C LEU A 22 -15.16 10.56 -47.06
N SER A 23 -15.13 11.59 -47.90
CA SER A 23 -15.79 12.87 -47.67
C SER A 23 -17.29 12.68 -47.48
N GLY A 24 -17.79 13.07 -46.31
CA GLY A 24 -19.19 13.34 -46.05
C GLY A 24 -19.33 14.74 -45.45
N CYS A 25 -19.92 15.67 -46.20
CA CYS A 25 -20.37 16.95 -45.65
C CYS A 25 -21.58 16.70 -44.73
N ALA A 26 -21.52 17.20 -43.50
CA ALA A 26 -22.70 17.36 -42.64
C ALA A 26 -22.51 18.61 -41.74
N PRO A 27 -23.62 19.29 -41.37
CA PRO A 27 -23.66 20.71 -41.06
C PRO A 27 -23.15 21.06 -39.65
N SER A 28 -22.71 22.30 -39.51
CA SER A 28 -22.41 22.98 -38.25
C SER A 28 -23.58 22.89 -37.28
N GLY A 29 -23.46 22.01 -36.28
CA GLY A 29 -24.28 22.00 -35.08
C GLY A 29 -23.35 22.15 -33.88
N ASP A 30 -23.68 23.09 -32.99
CA ASP A 30 -23.01 23.27 -31.71
C ASP A 30 -22.86 21.91 -30.99
N VAL A 31 -21.61 21.53 -30.75
CA VAL A 31 -21.27 20.36 -29.92
C VAL A 31 -21.46 20.80 -28.46
N PRO A 32 -22.44 20.26 -27.71
CA PRO A 32 -22.49 20.50 -26.27
C PRO A 32 -21.22 19.92 -25.63
N PRO A 33 -20.72 20.51 -24.52
CA PRO A 33 -19.50 20.04 -23.89
C PRO A 33 -19.62 18.54 -23.59
N GLN A 34 -18.71 17.75 -24.14
CA GLN A 34 -18.56 16.35 -23.75
C GLN A 34 -18.09 16.35 -22.30
N GLU A 35 -18.96 15.95 -21.37
CA GLU A 35 -18.57 15.59 -20.02
C GLU A 35 -17.51 14.50 -20.14
N GLN A 36 -16.29 14.82 -19.74
CA GLN A 36 -15.23 13.84 -19.62
C GLN A 36 -15.68 12.86 -18.55
N GLU A 37 -16.16 11.69 -18.96
CA GLU A 37 -16.32 10.54 -18.07
C GLU A 37 -14.92 10.29 -17.48
N GLN A 38 -14.75 10.72 -16.24
CA GLN A 38 -13.59 10.39 -15.43
C GLN A 38 -13.54 8.87 -15.40
N GLY A 39 -12.56 8.29 -16.10
CA GLY A 39 -12.29 6.87 -15.98
C GLY A 39 -12.12 6.57 -14.50
N GLU A 40 -13.06 5.83 -13.94
CA GLU A 40 -12.94 5.25 -12.61
C GLU A 40 -11.66 4.42 -12.66
N GLU A 41 -10.62 4.89 -11.97
CA GLU A 41 -9.44 4.07 -11.72
C GLU A 41 -9.98 2.87 -10.93
N GLN A 42 -10.17 1.74 -11.63
CA GLN A 42 -10.69 0.52 -11.05
C GLN A 42 -9.71 0.13 -9.95
N GLU A 43 -10.05 0.43 -8.69
CA GLU A 43 -9.32 -0.05 -7.54
C GLU A 43 -9.39 -1.58 -7.61
N GLN A 44 -8.28 -2.19 -8.02
CA GLN A 44 -8.14 -3.63 -8.09
C GLN A 44 -8.53 -4.21 -6.73
N ALA A 45 -9.42 -5.21 -6.75
CA ALA A 45 -9.84 -5.89 -5.54
C ALA A 45 -8.59 -6.32 -4.75
N PRO A 46 -8.49 -5.99 -3.45
CA PRO A 46 -7.29 -6.23 -2.67
C PRO A 46 -6.91 -7.72 -2.71
N LEU A 47 -5.68 -8.00 -3.15
CA LEU A 47 -5.17 -9.36 -3.24
C LEU A 47 -4.58 -9.79 -1.90
N GLN A 48 -4.65 -11.09 -1.60
CA GLN A 48 -3.92 -11.64 -0.46
C GLN A 48 -2.42 -11.61 -0.78
N PRO A 49 -1.57 -11.08 0.11
CA PRO A 49 -0.15 -10.94 -0.15
C PRO A 49 0.51 -12.33 -0.26
N THR A 50 1.21 -12.56 -1.37
CA THR A 50 1.91 -13.84 -1.58
C THR A 50 3.21 -13.87 -0.78
N GLY A 51 3.47 -14.98 -0.08
CA GLY A 51 4.72 -15.20 0.66
C GLY A 51 4.82 -14.51 2.02
N TYR A 52 3.81 -13.74 2.41
CA TYR A 52 3.72 -13.13 3.74
C TYR A 52 3.07 -14.08 4.73
N GLN A 53 3.64 -14.11 5.94
CA GLN A 53 3.02 -14.61 7.15
C GLN A 53 2.56 -13.43 8.01
N PHE A 54 1.60 -13.67 8.90
CA PHE A 54 1.16 -12.71 9.88
C PHE A 54 0.78 -13.40 11.19
N ARG A 55 0.94 -12.68 12.30
CA ARG A 55 0.61 -13.16 13.64
C ARG A 55 0.21 -12.00 14.54
N LEU A 56 -0.78 -12.23 15.40
CA LEU A 56 -1.18 -11.27 16.42
C LEU A 56 -0.30 -11.38 17.66
N ASP A 57 -0.09 -10.27 18.33
CA ASP A 57 0.69 -10.23 19.58
C ASP A 57 -0.01 -10.94 20.75
N SER A 58 -1.32 -11.12 20.65
CA SER A 58 -2.14 -11.75 21.68
C SER A 58 -3.09 -12.75 21.05
N GLU A 59 -3.05 -13.98 21.53
CA GLU A 59 -3.94 -15.07 21.06
C GLU A 59 -5.41 -14.86 21.44
N ARG A 60 -5.67 -13.95 22.39
CA ARG A 60 -7.04 -13.57 22.76
C ARG A 60 -7.68 -12.60 21.78
N SER A 61 -6.92 -12.08 20.82
CA SER A 61 -7.40 -11.13 19.83
C SER A 61 -8.10 -11.85 18.67
N ASP A 62 -9.10 -11.20 18.07
CA ASP A 62 -9.82 -11.76 16.93
C ASP A 62 -8.97 -11.62 15.65
N PRO A 63 -8.56 -12.72 15.00
CA PRO A 63 -7.81 -12.66 13.74
C PRO A 63 -8.60 -12.03 12.59
N ALA A 64 -9.93 -12.01 12.64
CA ALA A 64 -10.74 -11.35 11.61
C ALA A 64 -10.55 -9.82 11.59
N GLU A 65 -10.03 -9.23 12.67
CA GLU A 65 -9.78 -7.79 12.79
C GLU A 65 -8.38 -7.37 12.30
N PHE A 66 -7.54 -8.32 11.88
CA PHE A 66 -6.22 -8.05 11.31
C PHE A 66 -6.18 -8.45 9.84
N ILE A 67 -6.42 -7.47 8.98
CA ILE A 67 -6.62 -7.69 7.55
C ILE A 67 -5.38 -7.21 6.81
N VAL A 68 -4.70 -8.16 6.16
CA VAL A 68 -3.54 -7.89 5.31
C VAL A 68 -3.90 -8.12 3.86
N THR A 69 -3.70 -7.09 3.05
CA THR A 69 -3.90 -7.13 1.61
C THR A 69 -2.69 -6.53 0.90
N GLN A 70 -2.64 -6.70 -0.43
CA GLN A 70 -1.60 -6.15 -1.27
C GLN A 70 -2.22 -5.42 -2.46
N ASP A 71 -1.72 -4.22 -2.72
CA ASP A 71 -2.04 -3.39 -3.88
C ASP A 71 -0.75 -2.93 -4.60
N SER A 72 -0.86 -1.98 -5.53
CA SER A 72 0.29 -1.46 -6.30
C SER A 72 1.29 -0.65 -5.47
N LEU A 73 0.92 -0.19 -4.27
CA LEU A 73 1.80 0.54 -3.34
C LEU A 73 2.52 -0.40 -2.36
N GLY A 74 2.06 -1.64 -2.23
CA GLY A 74 2.65 -2.65 -1.36
C GLY A 74 1.62 -3.30 -0.43
N LEU A 75 2.06 -3.65 0.78
CA LEU A 75 1.15 -4.16 1.81
C LEU A 75 0.24 -3.07 2.34
N ARG A 76 -1.05 -3.39 2.45
CA ARG A 76 -2.03 -2.63 3.21
C ARG A 76 -2.46 -3.46 4.41
N ILE A 77 -2.23 -2.93 5.61
CA ILE A 77 -2.62 -3.57 6.87
C ILE A 77 -3.70 -2.71 7.52
N ARG A 78 -4.86 -3.31 7.77
CA ARG A 78 -5.91 -2.74 8.61
C ARG A 78 -5.98 -3.55 9.89
N THR A 79 -5.75 -2.90 11.02
CA THR A 79 -5.62 -3.55 12.32
C THR A 79 -6.64 -3.00 13.32
N GLY A 80 -7.28 -3.89 14.06
CA GLY A 80 -7.78 -3.62 15.41
C GLY A 80 -6.77 -4.04 16.49
N PRO A 81 -6.34 -5.32 16.51
CA PRO A 81 -5.32 -5.81 17.44
C PRO A 81 -3.89 -5.66 16.90
N ALA A 82 -2.93 -5.50 17.81
CA ALA A 82 -1.51 -5.47 17.45
C ALA A 82 -1.03 -6.81 16.88
N GLY A 83 -0.12 -6.74 15.91
CA GLY A 83 0.43 -7.90 15.24
C GLY A 83 1.51 -7.52 14.24
N ILE A 84 2.13 -8.55 13.67
CA ILE A 84 3.24 -8.44 12.74
C ILE A 84 2.90 -9.16 11.43
N ALA A 85 3.49 -8.68 10.34
CA ALA A 85 3.48 -9.35 9.04
C ALA A 85 4.91 -9.38 8.49
N TRP A 86 5.35 -10.51 7.95
CA TRP A 86 6.72 -10.70 7.49
C TRP A 86 6.81 -11.74 6.38
N ARG A 87 7.90 -11.74 5.62
CA ARG A 87 8.21 -12.84 4.71
C ARG A 87 9.36 -13.65 5.30
N PRO A 88 9.24 -15.00 5.40
CA PRO A 88 10.34 -15.84 5.84
C PRO A 88 11.61 -15.66 5.01
N GLU A 89 11.48 -15.30 3.73
CA GLU A 89 12.59 -15.07 2.79
C GLU A 89 13.45 -13.84 3.14
N ASP A 90 12.94 -12.91 3.95
CA ASP A 90 13.70 -11.72 4.41
C ASP A 90 14.64 -12.05 5.60
N THR A 91 14.68 -13.31 6.04
CA THR A 91 15.53 -13.76 7.13
C THR A 91 17.01 -13.67 6.76
N THR A 92 17.76 -12.87 7.52
CA THR A 92 19.22 -12.80 7.43
C THR A 92 19.83 -13.52 8.64
N PRO A 93 20.38 -14.74 8.49
CA PRO A 93 20.81 -15.55 9.62
C PRO A 93 22.07 -15.02 10.32
N THR A 94 22.94 -14.30 9.61
CA THR A 94 24.17 -13.73 10.15
C THR A 94 24.59 -12.48 9.38
N GLY A 95 25.45 -11.66 9.98
CA GLY A 95 26.06 -10.51 9.32
C GLY A 95 25.32 -9.20 9.56
N SER A 96 25.82 -8.14 8.93
CA SER A 96 25.18 -6.82 8.97
C SER A 96 24.04 -6.74 7.96
N PHE A 97 22.96 -6.08 8.34
CA PHE A 97 21.81 -5.86 7.48
C PHE A 97 21.35 -4.41 7.56
N TYR A 98 20.54 -4.00 6.59
CA TYR A 98 19.81 -2.74 6.59
C TYR A 98 18.33 -3.07 6.44
N ALA A 99 17.49 -2.44 7.26
CA ALA A 99 16.04 -2.55 7.17
C ALA A 99 15.43 -1.15 7.14
N GLY A 100 14.40 -0.99 6.31
CA GLY A 100 13.67 0.25 6.19
C GLY A 100 12.37 0.04 5.44
N ALA A 101 11.39 0.87 5.72
CA ALA A 101 10.11 0.89 5.03
C ALA A 101 9.60 2.32 4.93
N THR A 102 8.75 2.56 3.94
CA THR A 102 7.97 3.80 3.79
C THR A 102 6.52 3.48 4.07
N PHE A 103 5.86 4.31 4.87
CA PHE A 103 4.49 4.07 5.29
C PHE A 103 3.58 5.21 4.86
N VAL A 104 2.37 4.85 4.46
CA VAL A 104 1.25 5.78 4.32
C VAL A 104 0.32 5.55 5.50
N GLN A 105 0.11 6.59 6.31
CA GLN A 105 -0.83 6.55 7.41
C GLN A 105 -2.22 6.91 6.93
N TYR A 106 -3.17 6.02 7.20
CA TYR A 106 -4.58 6.36 7.10
C TYR A 106 -5.08 6.86 8.46
N GLU A 107 -6.11 7.70 8.46
CA GLU A 107 -6.65 8.26 9.69
C GLU A 107 -7.18 7.16 10.60
N ALA A 108 -6.62 7.08 11.81
CA ALA A 108 -7.19 6.28 12.88
C ALA A 108 -8.39 7.01 13.49
N PRO A 109 -9.43 6.30 13.98
CA PRO A 109 -10.50 6.94 14.72
C PRO A 109 -9.95 7.72 15.93
N VAL A 110 -10.64 8.80 16.31
CA VAL A 110 -10.23 9.64 17.44
C VAL A 110 -10.13 8.81 18.72
N GLY A 111 -8.99 8.90 19.41
CA GLY A 111 -8.74 8.20 20.68
C GLY A 111 -7.93 6.90 20.55
N TYR A 112 -7.71 6.41 19.33
CA TYR A 112 -6.82 5.28 19.09
C TYR A 112 -5.36 5.76 19.09
N ARG A 113 -4.52 5.13 19.92
CA ARG A 113 -3.07 5.34 19.89
C ARG A 113 -2.43 4.35 18.92
N GLU A 114 -2.83 4.44 17.66
CA GLU A 114 -2.25 3.59 16.62
C GLU A 114 -0.80 4.00 16.38
N ALA A 115 0.06 2.99 16.29
CA ALA A 115 1.46 3.14 15.98
C ALA A 115 1.85 1.95 15.12
N TYR A 116 2.64 2.18 14.08
CA TYR A 116 3.07 1.15 13.15
C TYR A 116 4.53 1.43 12.78
N GLY A 117 5.20 0.43 12.23
CA GLY A 117 6.59 0.59 11.83
C GLY A 117 7.25 -0.71 11.43
N VAL A 118 8.58 -0.71 11.49
CA VAL A 118 9.41 -1.85 11.08
C VAL A 118 9.83 -2.62 12.32
N PHE A 119 9.79 -3.95 12.23
CA PHE A 119 10.48 -4.82 13.18
C PHE A 119 11.70 -5.46 12.52
N VAL A 120 12.71 -5.78 13.33
CA VAL A 120 13.98 -6.35 12.88
C VAL A 120 14.41 -7.51 13.78
N GLY A 121 14.52 -8.68 13.17
CA GLY A 121 14.81 -9.91 13.91
C GLY A 121 13.71 -10.30 14.88
N GLY A 122 13.97 -11.38 15.60
CA GLY A 122 13.05 -11.93 16.58
C GLY A 122 13.29 -13.43 16.76
N VAL A 123 12.60 -13.99 17.72
CA VAL A 123 12.55 -15.43 17.96
C VAL A 123 11.09 -15.87 17.94
N ASP A 124 10.88 -17.08 17.42
CA ASP A 124 9.60 -17.77 17.50
C ASP A 124 8.42 -16.92 16.97
N LEU A 125 8.66 -16.19 15.86
CA LEU A 125 7.68 -15.26 15.26
C LEU A 125 6.37 -15.94 14.83
N ASP A 126 6.38 -17.26 14.65
CA ASP A 126 5.23 -18.08 14.32
C ASP A 126 4.63 -18.81 15.54
N GLN A 127 5.20 -18.64 16.75
CA GLN A 127 4.78 -19.31 18.00
C GLN A 127 4.22 -18.34 19.04
N GLU A 128 3.64 -18.89 20.12
CA GLU A 128 3.00 -18.13 21.20
C GLU A 128 3.96 -17.16 21.90
N ASP A 129 5.21 -17.58 22.10
CA ASP A 129 6.23 -16.82 22.82
C ASP A 129 7.06 -15.92 21.87
N GLN A 130 6.41 -15.27 20.90
CA GLN A 130 7.08 -14.40 19.94
C GLN A 130 7.77 -13.23 20.66
N GLU A 131 9.05 -12.99 20.33
CA GLU A 131 9.76 -11.77 20.72
C GLU A 131 10.37 -11.13 19.48
N TYR A 132 10.28 -9.81 19.37
CA TYR A 132 10.85 -9.08 18.25
C TYR A 132 11.21 -7.64 18.63
N LEU A 133 12.28 -7.12 18.04
CA LEU A 133 12.68 -5.73 18.19
C LEU A 133 11.96 -4.88 17.16
N TYR A 134 11.30 -3.80 17.58
CA TYR A 134 10.56 -2.92 16.69
C TYR A 134 10.87 -1.44 16.90
N LEU A 135 10.69 -0.68 15.82
CA LEU A 135 10.56 0.76 15.81
C LEU A 135 9.14 1.09 15.36
N LEU A 136 8.36 1.75 16.22
CA LEU A 136 7.03 2.26 15.88
C LEU A 136 7.05 3.78 15.81
N VAL A 137 6.24 4.33 14.91
CA VAL A 137 5.99 5.76 14.75
C VAL A 137 4.50 6.03 14.86
N ARG A 138 4.13 7.07 15.60
CA ARG A 138 2.75 7.53 15.76
C ARG A 138 2.40 8.64 14.74
N PRO A 139 1.11 8.90 14.48
CA PRO A 139 0.69 10.05 13.68
C PRO A 139 1.22 11.41 14.21
N THR A 140 1.44 11.50 15.53
CA THR A 140 2.00 12.70 16.19
C THR A 140 3.50 12.91 15.94
N GLY A 141 4.18 11.93 15.36
CA GLY A 141 5.64 11.94 15.16
C GLY A 141 6.44 11.35 16.32
N ASP A 142 5.80 10.99 17.44
CA ASP A 142 6.45 10.24 18.52
C ASP A 142 6.89 8.86 18.04
N TYR A 143 8.05 8.39 18.48
CA TYR A 143 8.54 7.06 18.17
C TYR A 143 8.87 6.24 19.41
N LEU A 144 8.84 4.91 19.26
CA LEU A 144 9.20 3.94 20.29
C LEU A 144 10.11 2.88 19.67
N ILE A 145 11.23 2.60 20.31
CA ILE A 145 12.05 1.42 20.03
C ILE A 145 11.95 0.49 21.23
N LYS A 146 11.54 -0.76 21.01
CA LYS A 146 11.37 -1.75 22.08
C LYS A 146 11.59 -3.17 21.56
N ARG A 147 12.02 -4.03 22.48
CA ARG A 147 11.98 -5.49 22.39
C ARG A 147 10.98 -6.02 23.43
#